data_AF-A0A7J9HN68-F1
#
_entry.id   AF-A0A7J9HN68-F1
#
_cell.length_a   1.000
_cell.length_b   1.000
_cell.length_c   1.000
_cell.angle_alpha   90.00
_cell.angle_beta   90.00
_cell.angle_gamma   90.00
#
_symmetry.space_group_name_H-M   'P 1'
#
loop_
_entity.id
_entity.type
_entity.pdbx_description
1 polymer ?
#
loop_
_entity_poly.entity_id
_entity_poly.type
_entity_poly.pdbx_seq_one_letter_code
_entity_poly.pdbx_strand_id
1 'polypeptide(L)' 'YHLHSLSKGDAFIAAQERESLSEDTSFTFLGYKIIRVRSALLGRTWAAYFKVIFALSYMSNVILPQGWDDWGDTSK' A
#
# COMPACT_ATOMS: atom_id res chain seq x y z
N TYR A 1 -1.78 -17.50 0.14
CA TYR A 1 -0.79 -16.85 1.02
C TYR A 1 -1.45 -15.69 1.77
N HIS A 2 -1.05 -15.43 3.02
CA HIS A 2 -1.67 -14.43 3.88
C HIS A 2 -0.66 -13.35 4.26
N LEU A 3 -1.10 -12.09 4.24
CA LEU A 3 -0.35 -10.96 4.77
C LEU A 3 -1.03 -10.50 6.06
N HIS A 4 -0.27 -10.50 7.15
CA HIS A 4 -0.74 -10.13 8.48
C HIS A 4 0.09 -8.96 8.99
N SER A 5 -0.58 -7.88 9.39
CA SER A 5 0.09 -6.79 10.10
C SER A 5 0.13 -7.11 11.59
N LEU A 6 1.28 -6.85 12.23
CA LEU A 6 1.44 -6.94 13.68
C LEU A 6 1.37 -5.56 14.36
N SER A 7 1.08 -4.50 13.59
CA SER A 7 1.00 -3.16 14.14
C SER A 7 -0.11 -3.04 15.19
N LYS A 8 0.18 -2.29 16.26
CA LYS A 8 -0.78 -1.95 17.31
C LYS A 8 -1.56 -0.66 17.00
N GLY A 9 -1.11 0.13 16.00
CA GLY A 9 -1.73 1.37 15.54
C GLY A 9 -1.88 1.40 14.01
N ASP A 10 -2.07 2.59 13.45
CA ASP A 10 -2.18 2.78 11.99
C ASP A 10 -0.92 2.27 11.28
N ALA A 11 -1.11 1.70 10.09
CA ALA A 11 -0.04 1.05 9.34
C ALA A 11 -0.15 1.30 7.84
N PHE A 12 0.98 1.17 7.16
CA PHE A 12 1.11 1.22 5.71
C PHE A 12 1.62 -0.14 5.21
N ILE A 13 1.00 -0.70 4.18
CA ILE A 13 1.39 -2.02 3.65
C ILE A 13 2.65 -1.92 2.78
N ALA A 14 2.82 -0.84 2.02
CA ALA A 14 3.99 -0.61 1.18
C ALA A 14 4.43 0.86 1.18
N ALA A 15 5.73 1.09 1.08
CA ALA A 15 6.31 2.40 0.77
C ALA A 15 7.44 2.16 -0.22
N GLN A 16 7.23 2.54 -1.48
CA GLN A 16 8.15 2.24 -2.57
C GLN A 16 8.76 3.55 -3.08
N GLU A 17 10.08 3.63 -3.04
CA GLU A 17 10.87 4.78 -3.45
C GLU A 17 11.38 4.55 -4.88
N ARG A 18 10.50 4.78 -5.86
CA ARG A 18 10.88 4.88 -7.27
C ARG A 18 11.08 6.33 -7.62
N GLU A 19 12.29 6.69 -8.01
CA GLU A 19 12.70 8.07 -8.22
C GLU A 19 12.53 8.52 -9.69
N SER A 20 12.39 7.58 -10.63
CA SER A 20 12.22 7.93 -12.04
C SER A 20 11.34 6.95 -12.84
N LEU A 21 10.79 7.43 -13.97
CA LEU A 21 10.03 6.60 -14.91
C LEU A 21 10.89 5.55 -15.61
N SER A 22 12.20 5.79 -15.74
CA SER A 22 13.16 4.87 -16.38
C SER A 22 13.48 3.64 -15.54
N GLU A 23 13.19 3.68 -14.23
CA GLU A 23 13.34 2.51 -13.37
C GLU A 23 12.22 1.51 -13.63
N ASP A 24 12.54 0.26 -13.99
CA ASP A 24 11.55 -0.81 -14.11
C ASP A 24 11.41 -1.61 -12.81
N THR A 25 11.17 -0.89 -11.71
CA THR A 25 10.97 -1.47 -10.38
C THR A 25 9.53 -1.29 -9.92
N SER A 26 9.00 -2.29 -9.21
CA SER A 26 7.70 -2.19 -8.54
C SER A 26 7.52 -3.28 -7.51
N PHE A 27 6.56 -3.07 -6.61
CA PHE A 27 6.06 -4.12 -5.73
C PHE A 27 4.72 -4.64 -6.27
N THR A 28 4.63 -5.96 -6.44
CA THR A 28 3.38 -6.63 -6.87
C THR A 28 2.95 -7.66 -5.84
N PHE A 29 1.75 -7.47 -5.31
CA PHE A 29 1.08 -8.41 -4.41
C PHE A 29 -0.01 -9.14 -5.20
N LEU A 30 0.23 -10.41 -5.53
CA LEU A 30 -0.68 -11.22 -6.37
C LEU A 30 -1.29 -12.37 -5.57
N GLY A 31 -2.62 -12.44 -5.50
CA GLY A 31 -3.33 -13.58 -4.88
C GLY A 31 -3.23 -13.64 -3.35
N TYR A 32 -2.96 -12.52 -2.68
CA TYR A 32 -2.81 -12.48 -1.22
C TYR A 32 -4.13 -12.19 -0.50
N LYS A 33 -4.24 -12.67 0.73
CA LYS A 33 -5.32 -12.30 1.66
C LYS A 33 -4.79 -11.37 2.75
N ILE A 34 -5.27 -10.13 2.78
CA ILE A 34 -4.98 -9.12 3.80
C ILE A 34 -6.15 -9.10 4.79
N ILE A 35 -5.99 -9.74 5.96
CA ILE A 35 -7.13 -10.06 6.85
C ILE A 35 -6.96 -9.69 8.33
N ARG A 36 -5.74 -9.47 8.81
CA ARG A 36 -5.47 -9.06 10.20
C ARG A 36 -4.69 -7.76 10.21
N VAL A 37 -5.40 -6.67 9.94
CA VAL A 37 -4.92 -5.31 10.19
C VAL A 37 -6.05 -4.62 10.97
N ARG A 38 -5.79 -3.73 11.95
CA ARG A 38 -6.91 -3.04 12.63
C ARG A 38 -7.44 -1.93 11.73
N SER A 39 -6.54 -1.08 11.27
CA SER A 39 -6.76 -0.06 10.23
C SER A 39 -5.43 0.15 9.51
N ALA A 40 -5.44 0.11 8.18
CA ALA A 40 -4.25 0.41 7.37
C ALA A 40 -4.58 1.07 6.04
N LEU A 41 -3.56 1.70 5.49
CA LEU A 41 -3.53 2.15 4.11
C LEU A 41 -2.66 1.22 3.29
N LEU A 42 -3.00 1.05 2.03
CA LEU A 42 -2.27 0.23 1.05
C LEU A 42 -0.82 0.70 0.90
N GLY A 43 -0.59 1.99 1.08
CA GLY A 43 0.76 2.51 1.17
C GLY A 43 0.82 4.01 1.27
N ARG A 44 2.06 4.49 1.23
CA ARG A 44 2.43 5.91 1.31
C ARG A 44 3.35 6.24 0.15
N THR A 45 3.14 7.40 -0.47
CA THR A 45 3.88 7.83 -1.65
C THR A 45 5.22 8.47 -1.23
N TRP A 46 6.28 7.67 -1.08
CA TRP A 46 7.60 8.21 -0.69
C TRP A 46 8.23 9.02 -1.84
N ALA A 47 8.00 8.63 -3.09
CA ALA A 47 8.57 9.28 -4.27
C ALA A 47 7.52 9.49 -5.38
N ALA A 48 7.75 10.46 -6.27
CA ALA A 48 6.80 10.89 -7.30
C ALA A 48 6.41 9.78 -8.31
N TYR A 49 7.21 8.72 -8.44
CA TYR A 49 7.03 7.67 -9.45
C TYR A 49 6.74 6.29 -8.87
N PHE A 50 6.31 6.21 -7.60
CA PHE A 50 6.03 4.95 -6.93
C PHE A 50 5.10 4.04 -7.75
N LYS A 51 5.40 2.73 -7.78
CA LYS A 51 4.58 1.72 -8.48
C LYS A 51 4.35 0.51 -7.58
N VAL A 52 3.13 0.41 -7.03
CA VAL A 52 2.69 -0.72 -6.20
C VAL A 52 1.36 -1.26 -6.73
N ILE A 53 1.29 -2.55 -7.01
CA ILE A 53 0.12 -3.21 -7.59
C ILE A 53 -0.39 -4.29 -6.64
N PHE A 54 -1.67 -4.23 -6.29
CA PHE A 54 -2.38 -5.32 -5.62
C PHE A 54 -3.36 -5.94 -6.62
N ALA A 55 -3.13 -7.19 -7.02
CA ALA A 55 -3.93 -7.89 -8.02
C ALA A 55 -4.46 -9.22 -7.47
N LEU A 56 -5.69 -9.58 -7.85
CA LEU A 56 -6.36 -10.82 -7.45
C LEU A 56 -6.30 -11.10 -5.94
N SER A 57 -6.20 -10.05 -5.14
CA SER A 57 -5.98 -10.12 -3.70
C SER A 57 -7.26 -9.77 -2.96
N TYR A 58 -7.56 -10.50 -1.91
CA TYR A 58 -8.68 -10.21 -1.03
C TYR A 58 -8.20 -9.30 0.10
N MET A 59 -8.88 -8.17 0.26
CA MET A 59 -8.64 -7.22 1.34
C MET A 59 -9.89 -7.19 2.20
N SER A 60 -9.77 -7.51 3.49
CA SER A 60 -10.90 -7.31 4.40
C SER A 60 -11.12 -5.81 4.63
N ASN A 61 -12.17 -5.46 5.39
CA ASN A 61 -12.55 -4.10 5.78
C ASN A 61 -11.53 -3.35 6.66
N VAL A 62 -10.30 -3.86 6.71
CA VAL A 62 -9.18 -3.35 7.49
C VAL A 62 -8.37 -2.31 6.71
N ILE A 63 -8.52 -2.30 5.39
CA ILE A 63 -8.00 -1.23 4.54
C ILE A 63 -9.01 -0.08 4.59
N LEU A 64 -8.54 1.11 4.97
CA LEU A 64 -9.39 2.29 5.01
C LEU A 64 -9.91 2.62 3.60
N PRO A 65 -11.15 3.12 3.45
CA PRO A 65 -11.71 3.50 2.13
C PRO A 65 -10.83 4.50 1.36
N GLN A 66 -10.09 5.33 2.09
CA GLN A 66 -9.04 6.21 1.56
C GLN A 66 -8.04 5.47 0.66
N GLY A 67 -7.67 4.23 1.01
CA GLY A 67 -6.72 3.41 0.26
C GLY A 67 -5.26 3.85 0.42
N TRP A 68 -4.92 5.11 0.14
CA TRP A 68 -3.54 5.62 0.07
C TRP A 68 -3.37 6.94 0.82
N ASP A 69 -2.19 7.16 1.40
CA ASP A 69 -1.77 8.46 1.97
C ASP A 69 -0.85 9.19 0.99
N ASP A 70 -1.18 10.45 0.71
CA ASP A 70 -0.49 11.38 -0.18
C ASP A 70 0.39 12.39 0.59
N TRP A 71 0.58 12.17 1.90
CA TRP A 71 1.34 13.08 2.77
C TRP A 71 0.68 14.46 2.94
N GLY A 72 -0.64 14.57 2.76
CA GLY A 72 -1.33 15.85 2.88
C GLY A 72 -1.00 16.81 1.74
N ASP A 73 -0.59 16.29 0.60
CA ASP A 73 -0.53 17.05 -0.65
C ASP A 73 -1.96 17.35 -1.11
N THR A 74 -2.46 18.54 -0.78
CA THR A 74 -3.81 18.97 -1.16
C THR A 74 -3.91 19.49 -2.59
N SER A 75 -2.88 19.31 -3.43
CA SER A 75 -2.83 19.88 -4.78
C SER A 75 -3.51 19.04 -5.87
N LYS A 76 -4.17 17.93 -5.52
CA LYS A 76 -4.85 17.03 -6.45
C LYS A 76 -6.36 17.05 -6.33
#